data_AF-A0A453PWI4-F1
#
_entry.id   AF-A0A453PWI4-F1
#
_cell.length_a   1.000
_cell.length_b   1.000
_cell.length_c   1.000
_cell.angle_alpha   90.00
_cell.angle_beta   90.00
_cell.angle_gamma   90.00
#
_symmetry.space_group_name_H-M   'P 1'
#
loop_
_entity.id
_entity.type
_entity.pdbx_description
1 polymer ?
#
loop_
_entity_poly.entity_id
_entity_poly.type
_entity_poly.pdbx_seq_one_letter_code
_entity_poly.pdbx_strand_id
1 'polypeptide(L)'
;MEGFVWSRQMDKVVNVMMKALSLMKSCHWRSPVKLVEAIAMFFEEQVNADDASRYIKLLQKFNLISLPMYKSVLQAYVKVDTTLPINFSEMVAIYDMVTDEEMDQLIIHASKIDITGNA
;
A
#
# COMPACT_ATOMS: atom_id res chain seq x y z
N MET A 1 8.28 -13.70 11.85
CA MET A 1 7.49 -13.08 10.77
C MET A 1 7.06 -14.14 9.75
N GLU A 2 7.99 -14.98 9.27
CA GLU A 2 7.71 -16.06 8.30
C GLU A 2 6.54 -16.98 8.70
N GLY A 3 6.45 -17.43 9.95
CA GLY A 3 5.31 -18.27 10.39
C GLY A 3 3.93 -17.60 10.26
N PHE A 4 3.85 -16.27 10.38
CA PHE A 4 2.60 -15.52 10.15
C PHE A 4 2.30 -15.37 8.65
N VAL A 5 3.33 -15.19 7.82
CA VAL A 5 3.20 -15.17 6.36
C VAL A 5 2.66 -16.50 5.84
N TRP A 6 3.24 -17.62 6.29
CA TRP A 6 2.81 -18.96 5.91
C TRP A 6 1.38 -19.29 6.33
N SER A 7 0.94 -18.77 7.48
CA SER A 7 -0.42 -18.96 7.99
C SER A 7 -1.41 -17.88 7.56
N ARG A 8 -1.01 -17.01 6.60
CA ARG A 8 -1.81 -15.88 6.08
C ARG A 8 -2.34 -14.92 7.16
N GLN A 9 -1.66 -14.84 8.31
CA GLN A 9 -1.97 -13.91 9.40
C GLN A 9 -1.31 -12.54 9.12
N MET A 10 -1.68 -11.90 8.02
CA MET A 10 -1.01 -10.69 7.52
C MET A 10 -1.25 -9.46 8.40
N ASP A 11 -2.36 -9.40 9.13
CA ASP A 11 -2.60 -8.43 10.21
C ASP A 11 -1.49 -8.48 11.28
N LYS A 12 -1.08 -9.70 11.67
CA LYS A 12 0.02 -9.92 12.61
C LYS A 12 1.37 -9.60 11.99
N VAL A 13 1.55 -9.88 10.69
CA VAL A 13 2.76 -9.48 9.95
C VAL A 13 2.90 -7.96 9.98
N VAL A 14 1.84 -7.21 9.64
CA VAL A 14 1.84 -5.74 9.67
C VAL A 14 2.09 -5.22 11.08
N ASN A 15 1.45 -5.77 12.11
CA ASN A 15 1.69 -5.35 13.50
C ASN A 15 3.14 -5.60 13.96
N VAL A 16 3.73 -6.73 13.57
CA VAL A 16 5.15 -7.02 13.87
C VAL A 16 6.06 -6.08 13.09
N MET A 17 5.76 -5.80 11.81
CA MET A 17 6.49 -4.81 11.01
C MET A 17 6.41 -3.43 11.65
N MET A 18 5.22 -2.96 12.05
CA MET A 18 5.04 -1.66 12.72
C MET A 18 5.88 -1.55 13.99
N LYS A 19 5.83 -2.58 14.85
CA LYS A 19 6.61 -2.61 16.09
C LYS A 19 8.11 -2.58 15.78
N ALA A 20 8.59 -3.43 14.86
CA ALA A 20 9.99 -3.45 14.46
C ALA A 20 10.44 -2.08 13.91
N LEU A 21 9.68 -1.51 12.99
CA LEU A 21 9.92 -0.20 12.38
C LEU A 21 9.94 0.93 13.42
N SER A 22 9.05 0.89 14.42
CA SER A 22 9.01 1.89 15.50
C SER A 22 10.22 1.85 16.44
N LEU A 23 10.87 0.69 16.57
CA LEU A 23 12.03 0.50 17.45
C LEU A 23 13.35 0.83 16.74
N MET A 24 13.35 0.93 15.42
CA MET A 24 14.53 1.30 14.64
C MET A 24 14.74 2.82 14.66
N LYS A 25 15.61 3.29 15.56
CA LYS A 25 15.96 4.72 15.69
C LYS A 25 16.97 5.21 14.64
N SER A 26 17.72 4.32 14.00
CA SER A 26 18.78 4.66 13.04
C SER A 26 19.12 3.53 12.06
N CYS A 27 18.32 2.45 12.04
CA CYS A 27 18.57 1.31 11.16
C CYS A 27 17.83 1.52 9.83
N HIS A 28 18.56 1.49 8.71
CA HIS A 28 17.96 1.41 7.38
C HIS A 28 17.34 0.01 7.23
N TRP A 29 16.06 -0.10 7.53
CA TRP A 29 15.32 -1.35 7.33
C TRP A 29 15.38 -1.74 5.85
N ARG A 30 16.13 -2.79 5.55
CA ARG A 30 16.24 -3.36 4.20
C ARG A 30 15.33 -4.57 4.09
N SER A 31 14.02 -4.34 4.24
CA SER A 31 13.02 -5.38 3.99
C SER A 31 13.25 -5.98 2.61
N PRO A 32 13.05 -7.29 2.42
CA PRO A 32 12.90 -7.81 1.07
C PRO A 32 11.74 -7.09 0.39
N VAL A 33 11.99 -6.40 -0.71
CA VAL A 33 10.96 -5.69 -1.52
C VAL A 33 9.79 -6.63 -1.81
N LYS A 34 10.09 -7.89 -2.12
CA LYS A 34 9.11 -8.97 -2.34
C LYS A 34 8.17 -9.21 -1.16
N LEU A 35 8.63 -9.06 0.08
CA LEU A 35 7.77 -9.20 1.26
C LEU A 35 6.79 -8.02 1.36
N VAL A 36 7.28 -6.81 1.08
CA VAL A 36 6.45 -5.61 1.11
C VAL A 36 5.34 -5.67 0.06
N GLU A 37 5.69 -6.15 -1.14
CA GLU A 37 4.77 -6.37 -2.25
C GLU A 37 3.78 -7.51 -1.98
N ALA A 38 4.22 -8.64 -1.42
CA ALA A 38 3.34 -9.76 -1.11
C ALA A 38 2.24 -9.39 -0.09
N ILE A 39 2.53 -8.51 0.87
CA ILE A 39 1.53 -8.01 1.81
C ILE A 39 0.51 -7.11 1.11
N ALA A 40 0.96 -6.25 0.18
CA ALA A 40 0.05 -5.40 -0.60
C ALA A 40 -0.88 -6.23 -1.48
N MET A 41 -0.35 -7.25 -2.16
CA MET A 41 -1.11 -8.20 -2.98
C MET A 41 -2.13 -8.96 -2.14
N PHE A 42 -1.79 -9.36 -0.91
CA PHE A 42 -2.75 -10.01 -0.02
C PHE A 42 -3.96 -9.10 0.30
N PHE A 43 -3.75 -7.82 0.57
CA PHE A 43 -4.86 -6.91 0.85
C PHE A 43 -5.72 -6.65 -0.40
N GLU A 44 -5.10 -6.67 -1.57
CA GLU A 44 -5.81 -6.62 -2.84
C GLU A 44 -6.68 -7.86 -3.09
N GLU A 45 -6.14 -9.06 -2.85
CA GLU A 45 -6.88 -10.33 -2.96
C GLU A 45 -8.06 -10.38 -2.00
N GLN A 46 -7.90 -9.85 -0.79
CA GLN A 46 -8.95 -9.80 0.23
C GLN A 46 -9.91 -8.63 0.04
N VAL A 47 -9.65 -7.75 -0.93
CA VAL A 47 -10.47 -6.55 -1.18
C VAL A 47 -10.61 -5.72 0.12
N ASN A 48 -9.52 -5.63 0.89
CA ASN A 48 -9.49 -5.01 2.22
C ASN A 48 -8.83 -3.63 2.15
N ALA A 49 -9.63 -2.61 1.86
CA ALA A 49 -9.17 -1.23 1.68
C ALA A 49 -8.65 -0.59 2.99
N ASP A 50 -9.26 -0.92 4.14
CA ASP A 50 -8.89 -0.35 5.44
C ASP A 50 -7.46 -0.73 5.85
N ASP A 51 -7.12 -2.03 5.76
CA ASP A 51 -5.78 -2.48 6.10
C ASP A 51 -4.75 -2.08 5.04
N ALA A 52 -5.16 -2.04 3.76
CA ALA A 52 -4.34 -1.45 2.70
C ALA A 52 -4.00 0.02 3.00
N SER A 53 -4.95 0.82 3.53
CA SER A 53 -4.76 2.21 3.96
C SER A 53 -3.74 2.36 5.08
N ARG A 54 -3.84 1.51 6.11
CA ARG A 54 -2.89 1.54 7.23
C ARG A 54 -1.50 1.15 6.76
N TYR A 55 -1.43 0.17 5.87
CA TYR A 55 -0.18 -0.34 5.35
C TYR A 55 0.57 0.68 4.48
N ILE A 56 -0.12 1.37 3.56
CA ILE A 56 0.51 2.39 2.71
C ILE A 56 1.03 3.59 3.52
N LYS A 57 0.28 4.05 4.53
CA LYS A 57 0.72 5.13 5.45
C LYS A 57 1.97 4.73 6.24
N LEU A 58 2.04 3.46 6.66
CA LEU A 58 3.23 2.93 7.33
C LEU A 58 4.44 3.02 6.40
N LEU A 59 4.33 2.54 5.17
CA LEU A 59 5.45 2.48 4.25
C LEU A 59 5.91 3.88 3.80
N GLN A 60 4.99 4.83 3.67
CA GLN A 60 5.32 6.23 3.36
C GLN A 60 6.25 6.82 4.42
N LYS A 61 5.92 6.61 5.70
CA LYS A 61 6.73 7.07 6.84
C LYS A 61 8.17 6.55 6.80
N PHE A 62 8.41 5.39 6.21
CA PHE A 62 9.72 4.76 6.13
C PHE A 62 10.36 4.82 4.75
N ASN A 63 9.76 5.53 3.78
CA ASN A 63 10.25 5.63 2.40
C ASN A 63 10.41 4.25 1.71
N LEU A 64 9.45 3.34 1.93
CA LEU A 64 9.48 1.94 1.47
C LEU A 64 8.50 1.66 0.32
N ILE A 65 8.08 2.69 -0.44
CA ILE A 65 7.07 2.54 -1.49
C ILE A 65 7.72 2.03 -2.79
N SER A 66 7.09 1.07 -3.45
CA SER A 66 7.40 0.62 -4.82
C SER A 66 6.16 0.66 -5.71
N LEU A 67 6.35 0.80 -7.03
CA LEU A 67 5.24 0.84 -7.99
C LEU A 67 4.34 -0.42 -7.94
N PRO A 68 4.86 -1.67 -7.92
CA PRO A 68 4.00 -2.86 -7.88
C PRO A 68 3.16 -2.95 -6.59
N MET A 69 3.73 -2.52 -5.46
CA MET A 69 3.03 -2.43 -4.20
C MET A 69 1.91 -1.38 -4.24
N TYR A 70 2.22 -0.20 -4.80
CA TYR A 70 1.25 0.89 -4.94
C TYR A 70 0.06 0.49 -5.82
N LYS A 71 0.32 -0.25 -6.91
CA LYS A 71 -0.69 -0.85 -7.79
C LYS A 71 -1.65 -1.78 -7.07
N SER A 72 -1.10 -2.69 -6.25
CA SER A 72 -1.92 -3.65 -5.50
C SER A 72 -2.83 -2.94 -4.50
N VAL A 73 -2.31 -1.92 -3.81
CA VAL A 73 -3.12 -1.11 -2.89
C VAL A 73 -4.23 -0.37 -3.64
N LEU A 74 -3.93 0.23 -4.80
CA LEU A 74 -4.94 0.90 -5.64
C LEU A 74 -6.07 -0.03 -6.06
N GLN A 75 -5.73 -1.22 -6.53
CA GLN A 75 -6.72 -2.20 -6.93
C GLN A 75 -7.64 -2.61 -5.78
N ALA A 76 -7.14 -2.66 -4.53
CA ALA A 76 -7.99 -2.90 -3.37
C ALA A 76 -9.09 -1.84 -3.21
N TYR A 77 -8.77 -0.55 -3.40
CA TYR A 77 -9.74 0.56 -3.32
C TYR A 77 -10.73 0.57 -4.48
N VAL A 78 -10.25 0.38 -5.70
CA VAL A 78 -11.10 0.34 -6.89
C VAL A 78 -12.13 -0.79 -6.78
N LYS A 79 -11.72 -1.96 -6.26
CA LYS A 79 -12.64 -3.11 -6.09
C LYS A 79 -13.75 -2.86 -5.06
N VAL A 80 -13.58 -1.95 -4.11
CA VAL A 80 -14.61 -1.58 -3.11
C VAL A 80 -15.31 -0.25 -3.42
N ASP A 81 -15.02 0.37 -4.56
CA ASP A 81 -15.55 1.69 -4.95
C ASP A 81 -15.44 2.73 -3.82
N THR A 82 -14.31 2.72 -3.10
CA THR A 82 -14.09 3.58 -1.93
C THR A 82 -13.17 4.73 -2.28
N THR A 83 -13.47 5.90 -1.72
CA THR A 83 -12.64 7.10 -1.84
C THR A 83 -11.24 6.84 -1.35
N LEU A 84 -10.30 7.29 -2.16
CA LEU A 84 -8.89 7.17 -1.89
C LEU A 84 -8.47 8.06 -0.71
N PRO A 85 -7.77 7.52 0.30
CA PRO A 85 -7.38 8.30 1.47
C PRO A 85 -6.13 9.17 1.25
N ILE A 86 -5.54 9.21 0.05
CA ILE A 86 -4.23 9.81 -0.24
C ILE A 86 -4.29 10.55 -1.57
N ASN A 87 -3.59 11.69 -1.71
CA ASN A 87 -3.40 12.36 -2.99
C ASN A 87 -2.40 11.57 -3.87
N PHE A 88 -2.91 10.88 -4.89
CA PHE A 88 -2.12 9.95 -5.72
C PHE A 88 -1.10 10.65 -6.61
N SER A 89 -1.43 11.84 -7.10
CA SER A 89 -0.54 12.62 -7.95
C SER A 89 0.69 13.09 -7.17
N GLU A 90 0.53 13.44 -5.89
CA GLU A 90 1.65 13.80 -5.01
C GLU A 90 2.58 12.61 -4.78
N MET A 91 2.05 11.39 -4.61
CA MET A 91 2.86 10.20 -4.35
C MET A 91 3.73 9.81 -5.56
N VAL A 92 3.17 9.78 -6.77
CA VAL A 92 3.94 9.47 -7.98
C VAL A 92 5.09 10.46 -8.15
N ALA A 93 4.83 11.75 -7.89
CA ALA A 93 5.84 12.81 -7.97
C ALA A 93 6.90 12.72 -6.85
N ILE A 94 6.51 12.46 -5.61
CA ILE A 94 7.43 12.37 -4.46
C ILE A 94 8.42 11.21 -4.62
N TYR A 95 7.97 10.10 -5.17
CA TYR A 95 8.78 8.88 -5.30
C TYR A 95 9.40 8.69 -6.69
N ASP A 96 9.29 9.69 -7.59
CA ASP A 96 9.79 9.66 -8.97
C ASP A 96 9.44 8.35 -9.70
N MET A 97 8.19 7.91 -9.54
CA MET A 97 7.75 6.62 -10.05
C MET A 97 7.43 6.72 -11.54
N VAL A 98 8.08 5.89 -12.34
CA VAL A 98 7.68 5.69 -13.75
C VAL A 98 6.39 4.87 -13.77
N THR A 99 5.27 5.48 -14.14
CA THR A 99 3.98 4.78 -14.24
C THR A 99 3.87 4.01 -15.56
N ASP A 100 3.11 2.91 -15.52
CA ASP A 100 2.69 2.18 -16.72
C ASP A 100 1.24 2.55 -17.08
N GLU A 101 0.78 2.16 -18.26
CA GLU A 101 -0.58 2.49 -18.74
C GLU A 101 -1.67 1.99 -17.79
N GLU A 102 -1.47 0.82 -17.17
CA GLU A 102 -2.44 0.27 -16.21
C GLU A 102 -2.52 1.13 -14.94
N MET A 103 -1.38 1.59 -14.44
CA MET A 103 -1.31 2.53 -13.32
C MET A 103 -1.96 3.86 -13.64
N ASP A 104 -1.76 4.39 -14.85
CA ASP A 104 -2.41 5.63 -15.27
C ASP A 104 -3.93 5.49 -15.28
N GLN A 105 -4.45 4.36 -15.78
CA GLN A 105 -5.89 4.07 -15.76
C GLN A 105 -6.44 3.94 -14.33
N LEU A 106 -5.71 3.26 -13.44
CA LEU A 106 -6.10 3.14 -12.03
C LEU A 106 -6.13 4.50 -11.34
N ILE A 107 -5.15 5.37 -11.61
CA ILE A 107 -5.10 6.74 -11.07
C ILE A 107 -6.30 7.55 -11.55
N ILE A 108 -6.62 7.51 -12.86
CA ILE A 108 -7.78 8.23 -13.42
C ILE A 108 -9.08 7.73 -12.80
N HIS A 109 -9.25 6.41 -12.71
CA HIS A 109 -10.45 5.81 -12.14
C HIS A 109 -10.63 6.20 -10.68
N ALA A 110 -9.57 6.05 -9.89
CA ALA A 110 -9.63 6.30 -8.47
C ALA A 110 -9.76 7.80 -8.13
N SER A 111 -9.20 8.70 -8.96
CA SER A 111 -9.41 10.16 -8.85
C SER A 111 -10.86 10.58 -9.13
N LYS A 112 -11.60 9.83 -9.96
CA LYS A 112 -13.03 10.08 -10.18
C LYS A 112 -13.87 9.70 -8.96
N ILE A 113 -13.50 8.63 -8.25
CA ILE A 113 -14.17 8.20 -7.02
C ILE A 113 -14.09 9.30 -5.93
N ASP A 114 -12.93 9.95 -5.81
CA ASP A 114 -12.70 11.06 -4.87
C ASP A 114 -13.61 12.28 -5.15
N ILE A 115 -13.90 12.56 -6.44
CA ILE A 115 -14.82 13.63 -6.85
C ILE A 115 -16.27 13.28 -6.52
N THR A 116 -16.65 12.00 -6.62
CA THR A 116 -18.04 11.55 -6.43
C THR A 116 -18.40 11.22 -4.98
N GLY A 117 -17.42 11.02 -4.10
CA GLY A 117 -17.62 10.62 -2.70
C GLY A 117 -17.96 11.75 -1.71
N ASN A 118 -18.05 13.00 -2.17
CA ASN A 118 -18.56 14.11 -1.37
C ASN A 118 -20.09 14.23 -1.51
N ALA A 119 -20.83 13.42 -0.74
CA ALA A 119 -22.26 13.63 -0.47
C ALA A 119 -22.64 13.12 0.93
#